data_AF-A0A9E5EZC5-F1
#
_entry.id   AF-A0A9E5EZC5-F1
#
_cell.length_a   1.000
_cell.length_b   1.000
_cell.length_c   1.000
_cell.angle_alpha   90.00
_cell.angle_beta   90.00
_cell.angle_gamma   90.00
#
_symmetry.space_group_name_H-M   'P 1'
#
loop_
_entity.id
_entity.type
_entity.pdbx_description
1 polymer ?
#
loop_
_entity_poly.entity_id
_entity_poly.type
_entity_poly.pdbx_seq_one_letter_code
_entity_poly.pdbx_strand_id
1 'polypeptide(L)'
;MKPKSAIITKYNLNKNFIYDALKTSNVEHIANHYGCTKSNIYVFCKKHDIKIPEIDLVGKEFNMLKVLEKIGSRGKSGRQSIFWKCLCSCGKTVELSTASIKREKQISCGCWIKSKDYREKSWCWSGCGDIHGKWWSNVKKGAKQRGHDFKISIEYAWKLFLKQNRRCALTGIEIAFGRSMKEIEKGATTASLDRIDNELGYVKKNIHWVHKDINLMK
;
A
#
# COMPACT_ATOMS: atom_id res chain seq x y z
N MET A 1 -33.50 3.17 -34.67
CA MET A 1 -32.96 4.38 -33.98
C MET A 1 -34.12 5.12 -33.33
N LYS A 2 -34.18 5.26 -31.99
CA LYS A 2 -35.18 6.11 -31.33
C LYS A 2 -34.77 7.59 -31.45
N PRO A 3 -35.69 8.52 -31.72
CA PRO A 3 -35.35 9.93 -31.97
C PRO A 3 -34.76 10.59 -30.71
N LYS A 4 -33.66 11.33 -30.90
CA LYS A 4 -32.88 12.04 -29.87
C LYS A 4 -33.66 13.15 -29.12
N SER A 5 -34.92 13.41 -29.46
CA SER A 5 -35.75 14.49 -28.92
C SER A 5 -36.59 14.11 -27.68
N ALA A 6 -36.75 12.83 -27.35
CA ALA A 6 -37.70 12.38 -26.31
C ALA A 6 -37.20 12.43 -24.85
N ILE A 7 -35.91 12.70 -24.60
CA ILE A 7 -35.32 12.61 -23.26
C ILE A 7 -35.58 13.85 -22.41
N ILE A 8 -35.64 15.05 -23.01
CA ILE A 8 -35.71 16.32 -22.27
C ILE A 8 -37.13 16.59 -21.75
N THR A 9 -38.14 16.17 -22.51
CA THR A 9 -39.56 16.30 -22.13
C THR A 9 -39.98 15.38 -21.00
N LYS A 10 -39.21 14.31 -20.71
CA LYS A 10 -39.56 13.33 -19.68
C LYS A 10 -39.31 13.81 -18.25
N TYR A 11 -38.31 14.68 -18.05
CA TYR A 11 -37.82 15.06 -16.71
C TYR A 11 -38.08 16.53 -16.36
N ASN A 12 -38.76 17.30 -17.22
CA ASN A 12 -39.06 18.73 -17.00
C ASN A 12 -37.83 19.55 -16.56
N LEU A 13 -36.67 19.31 -17.21
CA LEU A 13 -35.42 20.00 -16.90
C LEU A 13 -35.54 21.51 -17.15
N ASN A 14 -35.26 22.33 -16.13
CA ASN A 14 -35.35 23.79 -16.23
C ASN A 14 -33.96 24.41 -16.50
N LYS A 15 -33.85 25.18 -17.59
CA LYS A 15 -32.59 25.80 -18.03
C LYS A 15 -32.01 26.74 -16.97
N ASN A 16 -32.82 27.61 -16.38
CA ASN A 16 -32.36 28.63 -15.44
C ASN A 16 -31.90 27.98 -14.13
N PHE A 17 -32.68 27.03 -13.60
CA PHE A 17 -32.29 26.27 -12.42
C PHE A 17 -30.97 25.54 -12.62
N ILE A 18 -30.81 24.82 -13.75
CA ILE A 18 -29.58 24.07 -14.03
C ILE A 18 -28.38 25.03 -14.16
N TYR A 19 -28.56 26.17 -14.82
CA TYR A 19 -27.53 27.20 -14.95
C TYR A 19 -27.07 27.72 -13.58
N ASP A 20 -28.00 28.05 -12.70
CA ASP A 20 -27.67 28.57 -11.36
C ASP A 20 -27.13 27.49 -10.43
N ALA A 21 -27.69 26.27 -10.46
CA ALA A 21 -27.23 25.15 -9.66
C ALA A 21 -25.80 24.70 -10.03
N LEU A 22 -25.37 24.87 -11.29
CA LEU A 22 -23.99 24.59 -11.70
C LEU A 22 -22.97 25.58 -11.11
N LYS A 23 -23.39 26.76 -10.65
CA LYS A 23 -22.48 27.74 -10.02
C LYS A 23 -22.10 27.34 -8.59
N THR A 24 -23.00 26.66 -7.89
CA THR A 24 -22.88 26.35 -6.45
C THR A 24 -22.77 24.86 -6.16
N SER A 25 -23.07 24.02 -7.14
CA SER A 25 -23.16 22.57 -6.98
C SER A 25 -22.65 21.83 -8.21
N ASN A 26 -22.76 20.51 -8.21
CA ASN A 26 -22.24 19.66 -9.29
C ASN A 26 -23.37 18.91 -10.03
N VAL A 27 -23.03 18.36 -11.20
CA VAL A 27 -23.96 17.62 -12.08
C VAL A 27 -24.66 16.45 -11.37
N GLU A 28 -24.02 15.83 -10.37
CA GLU A 28 -24.61 14.73 -9.62
C GLU A 28 -25.75 15.19 -8.72
N HIS A 29 -25.57 16.32 -8.03
CA HIS A 29 -26.62 16.93 -7.23
C HIS A 29 -27.84 17.31 -8.08
N ILE A 30 -27.61 17.93 -9.24
CA ILE A 30 -28.67 18.32 -10.19
C ILE A 30 -29.42 17.08 -10.71
N ALA A 31 -28.69 16.03 -11.09
CA ALA A 31 -29.28 14.80 -11.58
C ALA A 31 -30.19 14.14 -10.53
N ASN A 32 -29.75 14.13 -9.27
CA ASN A 32 -30.54 13.62 -8.14
C ASN A 32 -31.81 14.44 -7.90
N HIS A 33 -31.72 15.78 -7.97
CA HIS A 33 -32.87 16.67 -7.81
C HIS A 33 -33.99 16.36 -8.83
N TYR A 34 -33.62 16.09 -10.08
CA TYR A 34 -34.57 15.76 -11.16
C TYR A 34 -34.90 14.27 -11.28
N GLY A 35 -34.33 13.39 -10.44
CA GLY A 35 -34.53 11.95 -10.55
C GLY A 35 -34.07 11.36 -11.90
N CYS A 36 -33.01 11.93 -12.48
CA CYS A 36 -32.46 11.51 -13.77
C CYS A 36 -30.97 11.14 -13.67
N THR A 37 -30.40 10.64 -14.77
CA THR A 37 -28.96 10.31 -14.78
C THR A 37 -28.11 11.53 -15.07
N LYS A 38 -26.84 11.52 -14.62
CA LYS A 38 -25.85 12.55 -14.98
C LYS A 38 -25.78 12.77 -16.50
N SER A 39 -25.89 11.70 -17.30
CA SER A 39 -25.90 11.77 -18.77
C SER A 39 -27.05 12.61 -19.31
N ASN A 40 -28.23 12.58 -18.68
CA ASN A 40 -29.35 13.43 -19.08
C ASN A 40 -29.01 14.92 -18.91
N ILE A 41 -28.40 15.27 -17.78
CA ILE A 41 -27.96 16.65 -17.50
C ILE A 41 -26.86 17.08 -18.48
N TYR A 42 -25.86 16.23 -18.74
CA TYR A 42 -24.81 16.53 -19.73
C TYR A 42 -25.37 16.78 -21.13
N VAL A 43 -26.33 15.94 -21.58
CA VAL A 43 -26.99 16.10 -22.88
C VAL A 43 -27.81 17.39 -22.91
N PHE A 44 -28.53 17.70 -21.83
CA PHE A 44 -29.29 18.94 -21.71
C PHE A 44 -28.39 20.17 -21.78
N CYS A 45 -27.33 20.23 -20.98
CA CYS A 45 -26.38 21.34 -20.98
C CYS A 45 -25.77 21.54 -22.37
N LYS A 46 -25.38 20.46 -23.05
CA LYS A 46 -24.86 20.52 -24.42
C LYS A 46 -25.87 21.07 -25.42
N LYS A 47 -27.16 20.72 -25.30
CA LYS A 47 -28.21 21.20 -26.20
C LYS A 47 -28.53 22.69 -25.99
N HIS A 48 -28.37 23.17 -24.77
CA HIS A 48 -28.71 24.54 -24.38
C HIS A 48 -27.49 25.46 -24.23
N ASP A 49 -26.32 25.02 -24.73
CA ASP A 49 -25.04 25.72 -24.67
C ASP A 49 -24.66 26.17 -23.24
N ILE A 50 -25.00 25.36 -22.25
CA ILE A 50 -24.64 25.59 -20.84
C ILE A 50 -23.26 25.01 -20.61
N LYS A 51 -22.29 25.87 -20.28
CA LYS A 51 -20.94 25.45 -19.91
C LYS A 51 -20.95 24.85 -18.51
N ILE A 52 -20.47 23.61 -18.39
CA ILE A 52 -20.29 22.95 -17.09
C ILE A 52 -18.92 23.37 -16.53
N PRO A 53 -18.84 23.83 -15.27
CA PRO A 53 -17.56 24.18 -14.66
C PRO A 53 -16.58 23.02 -14.72
N GLU A 54 -15.33 23.35 -15.02
CA GLU A 54 -14.27 22.35 -14.97
C GLU A 54 -14.05 21.89 -13.53
N ILE A 55 -13.78 20.59 -13.36
CA ILE A 55 -13.47 20.04 -12.04
C ILE A 55 -12.12 20.61 -11.61
N ASP A 56 -12.09 21.32 -10.48
CA ASP A 56 -10.86 21.67 -9.78
C ASP A 56 -10.71 20.82 -8.50
N LEU A 57 -9.55 20.20 -8.34
CA LEU A 57 -9.19 19.42 -7.16
C LEU A 57 -7.95 19.97 -6.46
N VAL A 58 -7.36 21.08 -6.94
CA VAL A 58 -6.17 21.68 -6.34
C VAL A 58 -6.41 21.98 -4.86
N GLY A 59 -5.41 21.68 -4.03
CA GLY A 59 -5.49 21.85 -2.58
C GLY A 59 -6.26 20.76 -1.85
N LYS A 60 -7.00 19.88 -2.54
CA LYS A 60 -7.69 18.74 -1.90
C LYS A 60 -6.67 17.79 -1.26
N GLU A 61 -6.92 17.43 -0.02
CA GLU A 61 -6.16 16.45 0.74
C GLU A 61 -6.97 15.17 0.93
N PHE A 62 -6.30 14.02 0.85
CA PHE A 62 -6.87 12.70 1.08
C PHE A 62 -5.75 11.72 1.39
N ASN A 63 -5.96 10.82 2.35
CA ASN A 63 -4.91 9.93 2.86
C ASN A 63 -3.61 10.72 3.16
N MET A 64 -2.47 10.30 2.60
CA MET A 64 -1.18 10.98 2.73
C MET A 64 -0.85 11.89 1.54
N LEU A 65 -1.86 12.30 0.76
CA LEU A 65 -1.69 12.99 -0.52
C LEU A 65 -2.43 14.33 -0.56
N LYS A 66 -1.78 15.33 -1.16
CA LYS A 66 -2.34 16.64 -1.47
C LYS A 66 -2.29 16.90 -2.96
N VAL A 67 -3.39 17.29 -3.59
CA VAL A 67 -3.43 17.64 -5.00
C VAL A 67 -2.75 19.00 -5.21
N LEU A 68 -1.75 19.06 -6.10
CA LEU A 68 -1.01 20.27 -6.42
C LEU A 68 -1.55 20.97 -7.66
N GLU A 69 -1.64 20.26 -8.78
CA GLU A 69 -1.96 20.85 -10.08
C GLU A 69 -2.53 19.80 -11.04
N LYS A 70 -3.29 20.28 -12.01
CA LYS A 70 -3.77 19.49 -13.16
C LYS A 70 -2.64 19.40 -14.20
N ILE A 71 -2.31 18.19 -14.63
CA ILE A 71 -1.19 17.94 -15.58
C ILE A 71 -1.66 17.53 -16.98
N GLY A 72 -2.97 17.44 -17.22
CA GLY A 72 -3.55 17.19 -18.54
C GLY A 72 -4.52 16.03 -18.57
N SER A 73 -4.89 15.61 -19.78
CA SER A 73 -5.78 14.47 -20.03
C SER A 73 -5.05 13.36 -20.78
N ARG A 74 -5.36 12.10 -20.44
CA ARG A 74 -4.79 10.90 -21.09
C ARG A 74 -5.89 9.91 -21.43
N GLY A 75 -5.75 9.17 -22.54
CA GLY A 75 -6.68 8.12 -22.97
C GLY A 75 -7.19 8.28 -24.40
N LYS A 76 -7.97 7.30 -24.86
CA LYS A 76 -8.56 7.31 -26.21
C LYS A 76 -9.69 8.34 -26.31
N SER A 77 -9.97 8.81 -27.53
CA SER A 77 -11.08 9.73 -27.83
C SER A 77 -12.39 9.24 -27.19
N GLY A 78 -13.08 10.13 -26.48
CA GLY A 78 -14.31 9.83 -25.73
C GLY A 78 -14.13 9.16 -24.37
N ARG A 79 -12.91 8.76 -23.97
CA ARG A 79 -12.61 8.17 -22.65
C ARG A 79 -11.35 8.79 -21.99
N GLN A 80 -11.09 10.05 -22.28
CA GLN A 80 -9.98 10.78 -21.66
C GLN A 80 -10.22 10.96 -20.15
N SER A 81 -9.19 10.70 -19.36
CA SER A 81 -9.17 10.95 -17.92
C SER A 81 -8.24 12.11 -17.63
N ILE A 82 -8.68 13.04 -16.77
CA ILE A 82 -7.83 14.14 -16.28
C ILE A 82 -6.89 13.57 -15.21
N PHE A 83 -5.62 13.93 -15.31
CA PHE A 83 -4.57 13.58 -14.36
C PHE A 83 -4.12 14.80 -13.56
N TRP A 84 -3.73 14.52 -12.33
CA TRP A 84 -3.32 15.50 -11.33
C TRP A 84 -2.01 15.07 -10.70
N LYS A 85 -1.12 16.02 -10.47
CA LYS A 85 0.08 15.82 -9.68
C LYS A 85 -0.28 15.99 -8.21
N CYS A 86 0.07 15.00 -7.39
CA CYS A 86 -0.20 14.99 -5.97
C CYS A 86 1.12 14.91 -5.20
N LEU A 87 1.27 15.67 -4.11
CA LEU A 87 2.38 15.60 -3.17
C LEU A 87 2.05 14.60 -2.05
N CYS A 88 2.94 13.66 -1.80
CA CYS A 88 2.86 12.79 -0.64
C CYS A 88 3.55 13.41 0.57
N SER A 89 3.07 13.11 1.77
CA SER A 89 3.71 13.55 3.03
C SER A 89 5.16 13.10 3.19
N CYS A 90 5.63 12.08 2.45
CA CYS A 90 7.05 11.73 2.37
C CYS A 90 7.89 12.60 1.42
N GLY A 91 7.30 13.65 0.82
CA GLY A 91 7.95 14.59 -0.09
C GLY A 91 7.96 14.19 -1.56
N LYS A 92 7.53 12.96 -1.92
CA LYS A 92 7.50 12.49 -3.32
C LYS A 92 6.17 12.80 -3.98
N THR A 93 6.20 13.04 -5.29
CA THR A 93 4.99 13.26 -6.08
C THR A 93 4.50 11.98 -6.77
N VAL A 94 3.19 11.89 -6.98
CA VAL A 94 2.53 10.83 -7.76
C VAL A 94 1.47 11.45 -8.66
N GLU A 95 1.26 10.85 -9.84
CA GLU A 95 0.23 11.29 -10.77
C GLU A 95 -1.01 10.41 -10.65
N LEU A 96 -2.18 11.02 -10.45
CA LEU A 96 -3.43 10.30 -10.21
C LEU A 96 -4.55 10.83 -11.10
N SER A 97 -5.41 9.93 -11.55
CA SER A 97 -6.61 10.31 -12.29
C SER A 97 -7.68 10.91 -11.35
N THR A 98 -8.57 11.74 -11.90
CA THR A 98 -9.76 12.24 -11.16
C THR A 98 -10.54 11.10 -10.50
N ALA A 99 -10.68 9.95 -11.18
CA ALA A 99 -11.40 8.79 -10.65
C ALA A 99 -10.67 8.12 -9.48
N SER A 100 -9.33 8.11 -9.50
CA SER A 100 -8.50 7.58 -8.41
C SER A 100 -8.60 8.47 -7.16
N ILE A 101 -8.59 9.79 -7.36
CA ILE A 101 -8.70 10.78 -6.27
C ILE A 101 -10.09 10.74 -5.64
N LYS A 102 -11.16 10.76 -6.45
CA LYS A 102 -12.56 10.71 -5.95
C LYS A 102 -12.89 9.44 -5.17
N ARG A 103 -12.25 8.32 -5.52
CA ARG A 103 -12.42 7.03 -4.82
C ARG A 103 -11.37 6.80 -3.73
N GLU A 104 -10.44 7.75 -3.53
CA GLU A 104 -9.36 7.69 -2.55
C GLU A 104 -8.57 6.37 -2.60
N LYS A 105 -8.42 5.80 -3.81
CA LYS A 105 -7.80 4.46 -3.99
C LYS A 105 -6.32 4.43 -3.64
N GLN A 106 -5.65 5.58 -3.65
CA GLN A 106 -4.22 5.70 -3.39
C GLN A 106 -4.00 6.28 -2.00
N ILE A 107 -3.31 5.53 -1.13
CA ILE A 107 -3.00 5.97 0.24
C ILE A 107 -1.78 6.90 0.29
N SER A 108 -0.75 6.62 -0.50
CA SER A 108 0.53 7.36 -0.52
C SER A 108 1.19 7.25 -1.88
N CYS A 109 2.38 7.82 -2.09
CA CYS A 109 3.17 7.55 -3.31
C CYS A 109 3.73 6.10 -3.38
N GLY A 110 3.30 5.20 -2.49
CA GLY A 110 3.84 3.84 -2.32
C GLY A 110 4.84 3.71 -1.16
N CYS A 111 5.12 4.80 -0.43
CA CYS A 111 5.99 4.77 0.75
C CYS A 111 5.35 4.04 1.93
N TRP A 112 4.02 4.11 2.07
CA TRP A 112 3.29 3.45 3.15
C TRP A 112 3.51 1.92 3.14
N ILE A 113 3.42 1.29 1.98
CA ILE A 113 3.62 -0.16 1.80
C ILE A 113 5.06 -0.59 2.15
N LYS A 114 6.03 0.35 2.09
CA LYS A 114 7.43 0.09 2.43
C LYS A 114 7.75 0.33 3.90
N SER A 115 6.81 0.87 4.68
CA SER A 115 7.01 1.11 6.11
C SER A 115 7.11 -0.20 6.88
N LYS A 116 7.84 -0.19 8.01
CA LYS A 116 7.87 -1.32 8.95
C LYS A 116 6.47 -1.62 9.48
N ASP A 117 5.71 -0.57 9.80
CA ASP A 117 4.34 -0.64 10.34
C ASP A 117 3.39 -1.38 9.40
N TYR A 118 3.46 -1.12 8.08
CA TYR A 118 2.64 -1.85 7.12
C TYR A 118 3.07 -3.32 7.01
N ARG A 119 4.37 -3.62 7.02
CA ARG A 119 4.88 -4.99 6.92
C ARG A 119 4.39 -5.84 8.07
N GLU A 120 4.53 -5.38 9.32
CA GLU A 120 4.11 -6.15 10.50
C GLU A 120 2.60 -6.40 10.55
N LYS A 121 1.80 -5.47 10.02
CA LYS A 121 0.33 -5.58 9.94
C LYS A 121 -0.16 -6.26 8.65
N SER A 122 0.74 -6.61 7.74
CA SER A 122 0.36 -7.20 6.46
C SER A 122 -0.05 -8.65 6.65
N TRP A 123 -1.23 -9.04 6.14
CA TRP A 123 -1.72 -10.43 6.19
C TRP A 123 -0.74 -11.45 5.57
N CYS A 124 0.10 -11.03 4.62
CA CYS A 124 1.10 -11.90 3.99
C CYS A 124 2.46 -11.90 4.71
N TRP A 125 2.65 -11.09 5.76
CA TRP A 125 3.87 -11.10 6.54
C TRP A 125 3.93 -12.33 7.43
N SER A 126 4.97 -13.13 7.21
CA SER A 126 5.23 -14.40 7.92
C SER A 126 6.50 -14.35 8.77
N GLY A 127 7.05 -13.15 9.00
CA GLY A 127 8.24 -12.91 9.81
C GLY A 127 7.91 -12.34 11.20
N CYS A 128 8.94 -12.00 11.98
CA CYS A 128 8.80 -11.37 13.29
C CYS A 128 9.99 -10.44 13.54
N GLY A 129 9.72 -9.14 13.77
CA GLY A 129 10.75 -8.12 13.88
C GLY A 129 11.66 -8.11 12.64
N ASP A 130 12.98 -8.22 12.85
CA ASP A 130 13.96 -8.28 11.76
C ASP A 130 14.09 -9.69 11.14
N ILE A 131 13.42 -10.73 11.68
CA ILE A 131 13.46 -12.10 11.16
C ILE A 131 12.50 -12.25 9.98
N HIS A 132 13.03 -12.44 8.77
CA HIS A 132 12.23 -12.73 7.59
C HIS A 132 11.58 -14.13 7.65
N GLY A 133 10.30 -14.24 7.29
CA GLY A 133 9.57 -15.52 7.25
C GLY A 133 10.21 -16.59 6.34
N LYS A 134 10.84 -16.16 5.24
CA LYS A 134 11.61 -17.04 4.36
C LYS A 134 12.84 -17.63 5.05
N TRP A 135 13.58 -16.80 5.80
CA TRP A 135 14.72 -17.25 6.60
C TRP A 135 14.28 -18.27 7.65
N TRP A 136 13.21 -17.95 8.41
CA TRP A 136 12.64 -18.83 9.42
C TRP A 136 12.20 -20.19 8.84
N SER A 137 11.57 -20.16 7.66
CA SER A 137 11.16 -21.37 6.94
C SER A 137 12.35 -22.24 6.53
N ASN A 138 13.46 -21.62 6.10
CA ASN A 138 14.67 -22.35 5.74
C ASN A 138 15.33 -23.00 6.97
N VAL A 139 15.39 -22.31 8.11
CA VAL A 139 15.92 -22.88 9.36
C VAL A 139 15.10 -24.09 9.80
N LYS A 140 13.76 -23.98 9.79
CA LYS A 140 12.85 -25.11 10.07
C LYS A 140 13.05 -26.28 9.13
N LYS A 141 13.15 -26.00 7.82
CA LYS A 141 13.41 -27.03 6.80
C LYS A 141 14.74 -27.74 7.05
N GLY A 142 15.81 -27.01 7.33
CA GLY A 142 17.13 -27.56 7.60
C GLY A 142 17.19 -28.37 8.91
N ALA A 143 16.44 -27.97 9.94
CA ALA A 143 16.30 -28.77 11.16
C ALA A 143 15.61 -30.11 10.88
N LYS A 144 14.47 -30.08 10.17
CA LYS A 144 13.71 -31.27 9.79
C LYS A 144 14.53 -32.24 8.92
N GLN A 145 15.29 -31.71 7.95
CA GLN A 145 16.15 -32.52 7.09
C GLN A 145 17.27 -33.25 7.86
N ARG A 146 17.71 -32.70 8.99
CA ARG A 146 18.71 -33.30 9.88
C ARG A 146 18.11 -34.12 11.03
N GLY A 147 16.80 -34.34 11.03
CA GLY A 147 16.11 -35.11 12.07
C GLY A 147 16.00 -34.41 13.42
N HIS A 148 16.13 -33.08 13.47
CA HIS A 148 16.03 -32.33 14.72
C HIS A 148 14.62 -31.80 14.95
N ASP A 149 14.11 -32.05 16.15
CA ASP A 149 12.86 -31.46 16.63
C ASP A 149 12.90 -29.92 16.55
N PHE A 150 11.79 -29.32 16.14
CA PHE A 150 11.66 -27.87 16.05
C PHE A 150 10.39 -27.40 16.76
N LYS A 151 10.51 -27.07 18.06
CA LYS A 151 9.40 -26.78 18.98
C LYS A 151 9.40 -25.33 19.50
N ILE A 152 10.14 -24.43 18.85
CA ILE A 152 10.15 -23.00 19.13
C ILE A 152 9.34 -22.21 18.10
N SER A 153 8.79 -21.07 18.53
CA SER A 153 8.11 -20.11 17.66
C SER A 153 9.08 -19.01 17.19
N ILE A 154 8.73 -18.31 16.11
CA ILE A 154 9.55 -17.21 15.58
C ILE A 154 9.60 -16.04 16.57
N GLU A 155 8.51 -15.82 17.31
CA GLU A 155 8.40 -14.80 18.35
C GLU A 155 9.31 -15.11 19.54
N TYR A 156 9.43 -16.38 19.92
CA TYR A 156 10.37 -16.79 20.96
C TYR A 156 11.81 -16.52 20.53
N ALA A 157 12.18 -16.90 19.30
CA ALA A 157 13.50 -16.66 18.75
C ALA A 157 13.81 -15.15 18.67
N TRP A 158 12.84 -14.33 18.25
CA TRP A 158 12.97 -12.87 18.22
C TRP A 158 13.14 -12.26 19.62
N LYS A 159 12.32 -12.67 20.59
CA LYS A 159 12.45 -12.23 21.99
C LYS A 159 13.82 -12.58 22.57
N LEU A 160 14.35 -13.76 22.25
CA LEU A 160 15.70 -14.16 22.65
C LEU A 160 16.78 -13.30 21.99
N PHE A 161 16.63 -12.97 20.71
CA PHE A 161 17.56 -12.10 19.98
C PHE A 161 17.68 -10.72 20.64
N LEU A 162 16.54 -10.14 21.04
CA LEU A 162 16.50 -8.88 21.79
C LEU A 162 17.06 -9.05 23.21
N LYS A 163 16.74 -10.14 23.90
CA LYS A 163 17.29 -10.45 25.23
C LYS A 163 18.82 -10.58 25.22
N GLN A 164 19.39 -11.09 24.13
CA GLN A 164 20.83 -11.16 23.89
C GLN A 164 21.44 -9.82 23.46
N ASN A 165 20.67 -8.73 23.47
CA ASN A 165 21.10 -7.40 23.04
C ASN A 165 21.74 -7.38 21.64
N ARG A 166 21.19 -8.21 20.72
CA ARG A 166 21.71 -8.35 19.35
C ARG A 166 23.20 -8.75 19.30
N ARG A 167 23.67 -9.53 20.27
CA ARG A 167 25.06 -10.00 20.36
C ARG A 167 25.13 -11.52 20.36
N CYS A 168 26.22 -12.02 19.77
CA CYS A 168 26.59 -13.42 19.75
C CYS A 168 26.74 -13.93 21.20
N ALA A 169 26.05 -15.02 21.52
CA ALA A 169 26.10 -15.60 22.87
C ALA A 169 27.50 -16.11 23.25
N LEU A 170 28.31 -16.51 22.26
CA LEU A 170 29.65 -17.05 22.48
C LEU A 170 30.73 -15.98 22.53
N THR A 171 30.66 -14.96 21.68
CA THR A 171 31.76 -13.99 21.48
C THR A 171 31.41 -12.56 21.85
N GLY A 172 30.12 -12.25 22.07
CA GLY A 172 29.66 -10.88 22.32
C GLY A 172 29.68 -9.95 21.09
N ILE A 173 30.12 -10.42 19.93
CA ILE A 173 30.13 -9.67 18.66
C ILE A 173 28.69 -9.36 18.24
N GLU A 174 28.47 -8.17 17.69
CA GLU A 174 27.17 -7.77 17.20
C GLU A 174 26.71 -8.62 16.01
N ILE A 175 25.43 -8.99 16.02
CA ILE A 175 24.80 -9.81 15.00
C ILE A 175 23.53 -9.13 14.49
N ALA A 176 23.26 -9.30 13.20
CA ALA A 176 22.18 -8.62 12.53
C ALA A 176 21.51 -9.49 11.46
N PHE A 177 20.30 -9.10 11.07
CA PHE A 177 19.63 -9.58 9.86
C PHE A 177 19.79 -8.53 8.76
N GLY A 178 19.96 -8.97 7.51
CA GLY A 178 19.92 -8.08 6.35
C GLY A 178 18.57 -7.37 6.24
N ARG A 179 18.57 -6.06 5.95
CA ARG A 179 17.37 -5.21 5.96
C ARG A 179 16.57 -5.29 4.65
N SER A 180 17.18 -5.87 3.62
CA SER A 180 16.59 -6.07 2.30
C SER A 180 17.02 -7.42 1.70
N MET A 181 16.26 -7.95 0.74
CA MET A 181 16.64 -9.18 0.03
C MET A 181 18.02 -9.07 -0.62
N LYS A 182 18.34 -7.91 -1.22
CA LYS A 182 19.65 -7.63 -1.82
C LYS A 182 20.79 -7.69 -0.80
N GLU A 183 20.58 -7.23 0.43
CA GLU A 183 21.56 -7.35 1.51
C GLU A 183 21.70 -8.80 1.99
N ILE A 184 20.58 -9.51 2.12
CA ILE A 184 20.56 -10.92 2.54
C ILE A 184 21.34 -11.78 1.54
N GLU A 185 21.12 -11.59 0.23
CA GLU A 185 21.84 -12.26 -0.86
C GLU A 185 23.35 -11.97 -0.84
N LYS A 186 23.73 -10.77 -0.39
CA LYS A 186 25.13 -10.37 -0.17
C LYS A 186 25.70 -10.87 1.17
N GLY A 187 24.96 -11.67 1.94
CA GLY A 187 25.44 -12.27 3.17
C GLY A 187 25.42 -11.34 4.39
N ALA A 188 24.65 -10.24 4.36
CA ALA A 188 24.55 -9.27 5.46
C ALA A 188 23.91 -9.83 6.75
N THR A 189 23.19 -10.95 6.66
CA THR A 189 22.68 -11.64 7.86
C THR A 189 23.82 -12.37 8.54
N THR A 190 24.29 -11.84 9.66
CA THR A 190 25.32 -12.46 10.53
C THR A 190 24.72 -13.25 11.68
N ALA A 191 23.46 -12.99 12.05
CA ALA A 191 22.76 -13.74 13.07
C ALA A 191 22.45 -15.18 12.59
N SER A 192 22.96 -16.16 13.34
CA SER A 192 22.72 -17.58 13.11
C SER A 192 22.09 -18.18 14.36
N LEU A 193 21.01 -18.96 14.17
CA LEU A 193 20.33 -19.64 15.27
C LEU A 193 20.99 -20.99 15.47
N ASP A 194 21.64 -21.16 16.62
CA ASP A 194 22.35 -22.37 16.98
C ASP A 194 21.70 -23.04 18.19
N ARG A 195 21.96 -24.34 18.33
CA ARG A 195 21.55 -25.15 19.49
C ARG A 195 22.66 -25.11 20.52
N ILE A 196 22.33 -25.03 21.79
CA ILE A 196 23.36 -25.04 22.85
C ILE A 196 23.93 -26.45 22.95
N ASP A 197 23.05 -27.42 23.19
CA ASP A 197 23.33 -28.86 23.13
C ASP A 197 22.94 -29.41 21.75
N ASN A 198 23.89 -30.06 21.07
CA ASN A 198 23.74 -30.61 19.73
C ASN A 198 22.91 -31.91 19.70
N GLU A 199 22.82 -32.63 20.81
CA GLU A 199 22.00 -33.85 20.94
C GLU A 199 20.51 -33.52 21.01
N LEU A 200 20.18 -32.31 21.44
CA LEU A 200 18.81 -31.81 21.56
C LEU A 200 18.37 -31.06 20.29
N GLY A 201 17.05 -30.94 20.12
CA GLY A 201 16.43 -30.16 19.04
C GLY A 201 16.38 -28.66 19.33
N TYR A 202 15.70 -27.92 18.45
CA TYR A 202 15.34 -26.51 18.65
C TYR A 202 14.15 -26.43 19.60
N VAL A 203 14.43 -26.58 20.89
CA VAL A 203 13.47 -26.47 22.00
C VAL A 203 13.76 -25.21 22.82
N LYS A 204 12.76 -24.74 23.57
CA LYS A 204 12.93 -23.56 24.45
C LYS A 204 14.12 -23.82 25.40
N LYS A 205 14.94 -22.79 25.62
CA LYS A 205 16.18 -22.83 26.43
C LYS A 205 17.35 -23.66 25.87
N ASN A 206 17.19 -24.39 24.76
CA ASN A 206 18.31 -25.08 24.08
C ASN A 206 18.77 -24.34 22.80
N ILE A 207 18.49 -23.05 22.70
CA ILE A 207 18.88 -22.26 21.53
C ILE A 207 19.52 -20.96 21.97
N HIS A 208 20.41 -20.45 21.12
CA HIS A 208 21.03 -19.14 21.27
C HIS A 208 21.34 -18.54 19.91
N TRP A 209 21.49 -17.23 19.87
CA TRP A 209 21.97 -16.54 18.68
C TRP A 209 23.48 -16.39 18.72
N VAL A 210 24.13 -16.80 17.65
CA VAL A 210 25.58 -16.71 17.47
C VAL A 210 25.89 -16.06 16.13
N HIS A 211 27.13 -15.61 15.96
CA HIS A 211 27.59 -15.15 14.65
C HIS A 211 27.72 -16.35 13.71
N LYS A 212 27.27 -16.21 12.45
CA LYS A 212 27.23 -17.30 11.46
C LYS A 212 28.57 -18.03 11.28
N ASP A 213 29.68 -17.28 11.28
CA ASP A 213 31.01 -17.85 11.09
C ASP A 213 31.47 -18.60 12.35
N ILE A 214 31.06 -18.13 13.53
CA ILE A 214 31.31 -18.84 14.80
C ILE A 214 30.52 -20.15 14.83
N ASN A 215 29.26 -20.13 14.35
CA ASN A 215 28.46 -21.35 14.25
C ASN A 215 29.05 -22.37 13.25
N LEU A 216 29.68 -21.88 12.18
CA LEU A 216 30.30 -22.75 11.18
C LEU A 216 31.57 -23.44 11.72
N MET A 217 32.27 -22.80 12.66
CA MET A 217 33.48 -23.36 13.28
C MET A 217 33.18 -24.34 14.43
N LYS A 218 31.93 -24.43 14.86
CA LYS A 218 31.45 -25.29 15.94
C LYS A 218 31.08 -26.67 15.40
#